data_AF-A0A835QII3-F1
#
_entry.id   AF-A0A835QII3-F1
#
_cell.length_a   1.000
_cell.length_b   1.000
_cell.length_c   1.000
_cell.angle_alpha   90.00
_cell.angle_beta   90.00
_cell.angle_gamma   90.00
#
_symmetry.space_group_name_H-M   'P 1'
#
loop_
_entity.id
_entity.type
_entity.pdbx_description
1 polymer ?
#
loop_
_entity_poly.entity_id
_entity_poly.type
_entity_poly.pdbx_seq_one_letter_code
_entity_poly.pdbx_strand_id
1 'polypeptide(L)'
;MLTLLRRISCPVFPFLSPFLLHRTRTTASSSSPVVPPPVAVFWDLDNKPPNTIPPYDAAVRLRLALSSLGPIRFAVAYANSHTFRHVPAPVRTARAARRAFDRLEDSGAVPPPSEPYICRVCGRNFYIHSKLLNHFKIHEREHTKRLRRLDSATGSRYVRLKAQLNFKMEKYRKVARDILVPRVGYGLREELQRAGVSVRIVGDLPETADRALREHMVETMDRGRLGA
;
A
#
# COMPACT_ATOMS: atom_id res chain seq x y z
N MET A 1 -39.69 -41.37 3.39
CA MET A 1 -40.43 -40.52 2.43
C MET A 1 -39.42 -39.62 1.73
N LEU A 2 -38.72 -40.02 0.67
CA LEU A 2 -39.13 -40.00 -0.75
C LEU A 2 -39.93 -38.73 -1.09
N THR A 3 -39.36 -37.71 -1.72
CA THR A 3 -39.25 -37.49 -3.19
C THR A 3 -38.78 -36.01 -3.38
N LEU A 4 -38.20 -35.47 -4.46
CA LEU A 4 -37.86 -35.90 -5.82
C LEU A 4 -36.80 -34.90 -6.36
N LEU A 5 -35.77 -35.40 -7.05
CA LEU A 5 -34.96 -34.65 -8.02
C LEU A 5 -35.78 -34.40 -9.30
N ARG A 6 -35.55 -33.28 -10.00
CA ARG A 6 -35.88 -33.20 -11.44
C ARG A 6 -34.79 -32.49 -12.24
N ARG A 7 -34.03 -33.34 -12.95
CA ARG A 7 -33.27 -33.03 -14.16
C ARG A 7 -34.24 -32.61 -15.27
N ILE A 8 -33.84 -31.63 -16.08
CA ILE A 8 -34.49 -31.35 -17.37
C ILE A 8 -33.50 -31.76 -18.46
N SER A 9 -33.92 -32.75 -19.25
CA SER A 9 -33.24 -33.30 -20.40
C SER A 9 -33.61 -32.51 -21.66
N CYS A 10 -32.68 -32.49 -22.62
CA CYS A 10 -32.86 -32.05 -24.01
C CYS A 10 -34.01 -32.78 -24.73
N PRO A 11 -34.43 -32.26 -25.89
CA PRO A 11 -34.73 -33.10 -27.03
C PRO A 11 -33.78 -32.83 -28.19
N VAL A 12 -33.21 -33.92 -28.70
CA VAL A 12 -32.61 -34.06 -30.03
C VAL A 12 -33.76 -34.38 -30.99
N PHE A 13 -33.81 -33.74 -32.16
CA PHE A 13 -34.36 -34.39 -33.36
C PHE A 13 -33.51 -34.06 -34.59
N PRO A 14 -33.35 -35.03 -35.52
CA PRO A 14 -32.43 -34.97 -36.65
C PRO A 14 -33.16 -34.57 -37.95
N PHE A 15 -32.45 -34.09 -38.96
CA PHE A 15 -32.75 -34.40 -40.37
C PHE A 15 -31.53 -34.06 -41.24
N LEU A 16 -31.00 -35.11 -41.88
CA LEU A 16 -30.00 -35.10 -42.95
C LEU A 16 -30.72 -35.00 -44.30
N SER A 17 -30.19 -34.20 -45.25
CA SER A 17 -29.89 -34.54 -46.67
C SER A 17 -29.69 -33.27 -47.54
N PRO A 18 -29.21 -33.34 -48.79
CA PRO A 18 -27.77 -33.35 -49.13
C PRO A 18 -27.35 -32.21 -50.10
N PHE A 19 -26.03 -32.04 -50.25
CA PHE A 19 -25.30 -31.51 -51.43
C PHE A 19 -25.84 -30.27 -52.17
N LEU A 20 -25.06 -29.18 -52.13
CA LEU A 20 -24.53 -28.52 -53.33
C LEU A 20 -23.26 -27.75 -52.96
N LEU A 21 -22.12 -28.27 -53.39
CA LEU A 21 -20.81 -27.61 -53.34
C LEU A 21 -20.85 -26.38 -54.23
N HIS A 22 -20.84 -25.18 -53.64
CA HIS A 22 -20.33 -23.99 -54.31
C HIS A 22 -19.06 -23.56 -53.62
N ARG A 23 -17.95 -23.90 -54.29
CA ARG A 23 -16.59 -23.53 -53.96
C ARG A 23 -16.44 -22.03 -54.19
N THR A 24 -16.67 -21.21 -53.17
CA THR A 24 -16.17 -19.84 -53.16
C THR A 24 -14.74 -19.85 -52.63
N ARG A 25 -13.80 -19.61 -53.55
CA ARG A 25 -12.43 -19.20 -53.22
C ARG A 25 -12.53 -17.84 -52.54
N THR A 26 -12.55 -17.81 -51.22
CA THR A 26 -12.28 -16.58 -50.48
C THR A 26 -10.85 -16.64 -50.00
N THR A 27 -10.03 -15.81 -50.61
CA THR A 27 -8.64 -15.55 -50.28
C THR A 27 -8.47 -15.40 -48.78
N ALA A 28 -7.67 -16.26 -48.18
CA ALA A 28 -7.19 -16.07 -46.82
C ALA A 28 -6.38 -14.76 -46.78
N SER A 29 -7.00 -13.68 -46.29
CA SER A 29 -6.23 -12.57 -45.76
C SER A 29 -5.53 -13.10 -44.51
N SER A 30 -4.20 -13.18 -44.56
CA SER A 30 -3.37 -13.43 -43.39
C SER A 30 -3.53 -12.26 -42.42
N SER A 31 -4.60 -12.25 -41.63
CA SER A 31 -4.67 -11.42 -40.45
C SER A 31 -3.80 -12.10 -39.40
N SER A 32 -2.55 -11.64 -39.29
CA SER A 32 -1.76 -11.86 -38.09
C SER A 32 -2.64 -11.57 -36.87
N PRO A 33 -2.57 -12.37 -35.78
CA PRO A 33 -3.32 -12.06 -34.59
C PRO A 33 -2.98 -10.63 -34.17
N VAL A 34 -3.98 -9.73 -34.22
CA VAL A 34 -3.80 -8.34 -33.80
C VAL A 34 -3.61 -8.38 -32.30
N VAL A 35 -2.36 -8.46 -31.86
CA VAL A 35 -2.02 -8.38 -30.45
C VAL A 35 -2.47 -6.99 -29.99
N PRO A 36 -3.34 -6.90 -28.96
CA PRO A 36 -3.79 -5.61 -28.49
C PRO A 36 -2.58 -4.77 -28.06
N PRO A 37 -2.60 -3.46 -28.33
CA PRO A 37 -1.47 -2.60 -28.01
C PRO A 37 -1.19 -2.65 -26.50
N PRO A 38 0.09 -2.61 -26.09
CA PRO A 38 0.43 -2.61 -24.67
C PRO A 38 -0.05 -1.31 -24.01
N VAL A 39 -0.46 -1.46 -22.76
CA VAL A 39 -1.07 -0.38 -21.97
C VAL A 39 -0.10 0.08 -20.89
N ALA A 40 0.03 1.38 -20.72
CA ALA A 40 0.70 1.98 -19.57
C ALA A 40 -0.29 2.76 -18.72
N VAL A 41 -0.11 2.69 -17.40
CA VAL A 41 -0.99 3.33 -16.42
C VAL A 41 -0.23 4.43 -15.71
N PHE A 42 -0.77 5.64 -15.77
CA PHE A 42 -0.30 6.80 -15.01
C PHE A 42 -1.41 7.20 -14.05
N TRP A 43 -1.18 7.01 -12.76
CA TRP A 43 -2.17 7.24 -11.72
C TRP A 43 -1.74 8.41 -10.83
N ASP A 44 -2.48 9.50 -10.87
CA ASP A 44 -2.35 10.55 -9.85
C ASP A 44 -3.11 10.16 -8.57
N LEU A 45 -2.38 10.00 -7.46
CA LEU A 45 -2.95 9.60 -6.17
C LEU A 45 -3.56 10.78 -5.38
N ASP A 46 -3.44 12.02 -5.85
CA ASP A 46 -4.02 13.19 -5.15
C ASP A 46 -5.54 13.34 -5.34
N ASN A 47 -6.14 12.54 -6.23
CA ASN A 47 -7.59 12.39 -6.30
C ASN A 47 -8.10 11.62 -5.09
N LYS A 48 -8.55 12.33 -4.04
CA LYS A 48 -9.22 11.76 -2.84
C LYS A 48 -10.31 10.76 -3.27
N PRO A 49 -10.05 9.44 -3.25
CA PRO A 49 -11.08 8.48 -3.58
C PRO A 49 -12.02 8.35 -2.37
N PRO A 50 -13.28 7.96 -2.57
CA PRO A 50 -14.14 7.59 -1.45
C PRO A 50 -13.43 6.52 -0.61
N ASN A 51 -13.34 6.77 0.70
CA ASN A 51 -12.51 6.07 1.69
C ASN A 51 -12.86 4.58 1.93
N THR A 52 -13.63 3.96 1.05
CA THR A 52 -14.28 2.66 1.27
C THR A 52 -13.46 1.49 0.73
N ILE A 53 -12.57 1.74 -0.24
CA ILE A 53 -11.80 0.68 -0.91
C ILE A 53 -10.33 0.73 -0.45
N PRO A 54 -9.76 -0.37 0.07
CA PRO A 54 -8.34 -0.46 0.36
C PRO A 54 -7.49 -0.24 -0.91
N PRO A 55 -6.43 0.59 -0.94
CA PRO A 55 -5.56 0.81 -2.08
C PRO A 55 -5.00 -0.43 -2.75
N TYR A 56 -4.67 -1.49 -2.01
CA TYR A 56 -4.30 -2.75 -2.66
C TYR A 56 -5.42 -3.24 -3.59
N ASP A 57 -6.65 -3.28 -3.08
CA ASP A 57 -7.82 -3.73 -3.87
C ASP A 57 -8.14 -2.74 -4.99
N ALA A 58 -8.02 -1.44 -4.76
CA ALA A 58 -8.23 -0.42 -5.78
C ALA A 58 -7.24 -0.58 -6.94
N ALA A 59 -5.95 -0.78 -6.63
CA ALA A 59 -4.89 -0.98 -7.61
C ALA A 59 -5.07 -2.29 -8.39
N VAL A 60 -5.41 -3.39 -7.70
CA VAL A 60 -5.70 -4.68 -8.34
C VAL A 60 -6.89 -4.56 -9.29
N ARG A 61 -8.00 -3.95 -8.83
CA ARG A 61 -9.19 -3.72 -9.66
C ARG A 61 -8.88 -2.86 -10.88
N LEU A 62 -8.10 -1.79 -10.72
CA LEU A 62 -7.65 -0.94 -11.83
C LEU A 62 -6.85 -1.74 -12.86
N ARG A 63 -5.87 -2.54 -12.41
CA ARG A 63 -5.08 -3.37 -13.32
C ARG A 63 -5.91 -4.46 -14.01
N LEU A 64 -6.84 -5.08 -13.30
CA LEU A 64 -7.75 -6.07 -13.89
C LEU A 64 -8.61 -5.44 -14.98
N ALA A 65 -9.19 -4.26 -14.71
CA ALA A 65 -9.99 -3.52 -15.69
C ALA A 65 -9.17 -3.09 -16.92
N LEU A 66 -7.91 -2.72 -16.74
CA LEU A 66 -7.03 -2.30 -17.84
C LEU A 66 -6.45 -3.48 -18.63
N SER A 67 -6.41 -4.69 -18.03
CA SER A 67 -5.92 -5.89 -18.72
C SER A 67 -6.84 -6.31 -19.87
N SER A 68 -8.11 -5.89 -19.87
CA SER A 68 -9.00 -6.12 -21.01
C SER A 68 -8.71 -5.21 -22.21
N LEU A 69 -7.94 -4.13 -22.03
CA LEU A 69 -7.55 -3.22 -23.10
C LEU A 69 -6.27 -3.68 -23.82
N GLY A 70 -5.40 -4.41 -23.13
CA GLY A 70 -4.14 -4.93 -23.66
C GLY A 70 -3.15 -5.31 -22.55
N PRO A 71 -1.98 -5.86 -22.91
CA PRO A 71 -0.97 -6.25 -21.92
C PRO A 71 -0.40 -5.02 -21.21
N ILE A 72 -0.52 -4.99 -19.88
CA ILE A 72 -0.03 -3.86 -19.08
C ILE A 72 1.49 -3.91 -18.99
N ARG A 73 2.17 -2.95 -19.61
CA ARG A 73 3.65 -2.86 -19.64
C ARG A 73 4.21 -2.36 -18.31
N PHE A 74 3.57 -1.34 -17.74
CA PHE A 74 3.89 -0.80 -16.43
C PHE A 74 2.72 0.01 -15.87
N ALA A 75 2.69 0.14 -14.55
CA ALA A 75 1.81 1.04 -13.83
C ALA A 75 2.64 1.92 -12.90
N VAL A 76 2.47 3.23 -13.02
CA VAL A 76 3.18 4.24 -12.21
C VAL A 76 2.15 5.14 -11.54
N ALA A 77 2.23 5.21 -10.22
CA ALA A 77 1.48 6.13 -9.39
C ALA A 77 2.36 7.30 -8.96
N TYR A 78 1.86 8.51 -9.11
CA TYR A 78 2.48 9.76 -8.68
C TYR A 78 1.80 10.20 -7.39
N ALA A 79 2.63 10.52 -6.41
CA ALA A 79 2.17 10.81 -5.07
C ALA A 79 2.88 12.04 -4.53
N ASN A 80 2.10 12.95 -3.97
CA ASN A 80 2.64 14.08 -3.24
C ASN A 80 2.97 13.68 -1.79
N SER A 81 3.72 14.49 -1.05
CA SER A 81 4.00 14.16 0.36
C SER A 81 2.72 14.12 1.19
N HIS A 82 1.72 14.94 0.83
CA HIS A 82 0.42 14.98 1.49
C HIS A 82 -0.39 13.70 1.32
N THR A 83 -0.28 13.02 0.17
CA THR A 83 -0.98 11.76 -0.12
C THR A 83 -0.66 10.69 0.93
N PHE A 84 0.58 10.65 1.45
CA PHE A 84 1.00 9.71 2.49
C PHE A 84 0.60 10.10 3.91
N ARG A 85 0.04 11.31 4.13
CA ARG A 85 -0.41 11.77 5.45
C ARG A 85 -1.83 11.32 5.78
N HIS A 86 -2.57 10.80 4.80
CA HIS A 86 -3.94 10.34 5.03
C HIS A 86 -3.96 9.17 6.04
N VAL A 87 -4.81 9.30 7.07
CA VAL A 87 -5.04 8.27 8.08
C VAL A 87 -6.52 7.88 8.01
N PRO A 88 -6.87 6.59 7.81
CA PRO A 88 -8.26 6.15 7.70
C PRO A 88 -9.14 6.62 8.85
N ALA A 89 -10.42 6.86 8.58
CA ALA A 89 -11.38 7.38 9.57
C ALA A 89 -11.45 6.53 10.86
N PRO A 90 -11.49 5.17 10.81
CA PRO A 90 -11.48 4.35 12.03
C PRO A 90 -10.23 4.53 12.89
N VAL A 91 -9.07 4.77 12.27
CA VAL A 91 -7.82 5.01 12.98
C VAL A 91 -7.81 6.41 13.60
N ARG A 92 -8.36 7.41 12.90
CA ARG A 92 -8.51 8.77 13.43
C ARG A 92 -9.43 8.80 14.66
N THR A 93 -10.57 8.11 14.60
CA THR A 93 -11.52 8.03 15.72
C THR A 93 -10.91 7.29 16.91
N ALA A 94 -10.25 6.16 16.69
CA ALA A 94 -9.54 5.43 17.75
C ALA A 94 -8.45 6.30 18.42
N ARG A 95 -7.67 7.04 17.64
CA ARG A 95 -6.67 8.00 18.16
C ARG A 95 -7.30 9.14 18.96
N ALA A 96 -8.44 9.66 18.51
CA ALA A 96 -9.17 10.72 19.20
C ALA A 96 -9.73 10.21 20.54
N ALA A 97 -10.36 9.03 20.55
CA ALA A 97 -10.86 8.38 21.75
C ALA A 97 -9.73 8.12 22.76
N ARG A 98 -8.59 7.59 22.31
CA ARG A 98 -7.43 7.38 23.18
C ARG A 98 -6.92 8.69 23.79
N ARG A 99 -6.80 9.75 22.98
CA ARG A 99 -6.37 11.08 23.48
C ARG A 99 -7.37 11.67 24.48
N ALA A 100 -8.67 11.45 24.27
CA ALA A 100 -9.69 11.90 25.22
C ALA A 100 -9.54 11.17 26.56
N PHE A 101 -9.33 9.85 26.53
CA PHE A 101 -9.06 9.06 27.73
C PHE A 101 -7.78 9.49 28.46
N ASP A 102 -6.68 9.67 27.73
CA ASP A 102 -5.41 10.13 28.30
C ASP A 102 -5.57 11.48 29.04
N ARG A 103 -6.43 12.39 28.55
CA ARG A 103 -6.74 13.66 29.24
C ARG A 103 -7.50 13.47 30.54
N LEU A 104 -8.39 12.48 30.61
CA LEU A 104 -9.14 12.17 31.83
C LEU A 104 -8.23 11.53 32.88
N GLU A 105 -7.27 10.68 32.47
CA GLU A 105 -6.21 10.19 33.36
C GLU A 105 -5.34 11.36 33.86
N ASP A 106 -4.94 12.27 32.95
CA ASP A 106 -4.11 13.43 33.28
C ASP A 106 -4.80 14.39 34.26
N SER A 107 -6.12 14.56 34.16
CA SER A 107 -6.90 15.40 35.08
C SER A 107 -7.29 14.69 36.38
N GLY A 108 -6.97 13.40 36.54
CA GLY A 108 -7.38 12.60 37.70
C GLY A 108 -8.89 12.33 37.78
N ALA A 109 -9.63 12.56 36.69
CA ALA A 109 -11.08 12.28 36.63
C ALA A 109 -11.38 10.78 36.59
N VAL A 110 -10.37 9.97 36.25
CA VAL A 110 -10.42 8.52 36.25
C VAL A 110 -9.38 8.01 37.25
N PRO A 111 -9.71 7.01 38.10
CA PRO A 111 -8.72 6.42 39.00
C PRO A 111 -7.56 5.80 38.20
N PRO A 112 -6.33 5.80 38.75
CA PRO A 112 -5.21 5.16 38.08
C PRO A 112 -5.51 3.67 37.85
N PRO A 113 -5.00 3.09 36.75
CA PRO A 113 -5.19 1.68 36.47
C PRO A 113 -4.56 0.83 37.59
N SER A 114 -5.21 -0.29 37.93
CA SER A 114 -4.70 -1.24 38.92
C SER A 114 -3.35 -1.81 38.51
N GLU A 115 -3.13 -1.97 37.21
CA GLU A 115 -1.84 -2.34 36.63
C GLU A 115 -1.13 -1.10 36.05
N PRO A 116 0.13 -0.83 36.45
CA PRO A 116 0.85 0.31 35.91
C PRO A 116 1.24 0.10 34.44
N TYR A 117 1.33 1.19 33.71
CA TYR A 117 1.96 1.26 32.40
C TYR A 117 3.48 1.03 32.51
N ILE A 118 3.97 -0.07 31.95
CA ILE A 118 5.39 -0.46 32.05
C ILE A 118 6.17 -0.06 30.80
N CYS A 119 7.27 0.67 30.96
CA CYS A 119 8.22 0.92 29.87
C CYS A 119 9.03 -0.35 29.58
N ARG A 120 8.68 -1.07 28.52
CA ARG A 120 9.37 -2.33 28.14
C ARG A 120 10.84 -2.14 27.71
N VAL A 121 11.33 -0.91 27.55
CA VAL A 121 12.75 -0.63 27.31
C VAL A 121 13.57 -0.73 28.60
N CYS A 122 13.09 -0.14 29.70
CA CYS A 122 13.86 -0.02 30.96
C CYS A 122 13.17 -0.61 32.21
N GLY A 123 11.92 -1.08 32.10
CA GLY A 123 11.16 -1.71 33.18
C GLY A 123 10.49 -0.73 34.15
N ARG A 124 10.52 0.59 33.89
CA ARG A 124 9.89 1.58 34.80
C ARG A 124 8.38 1.57 34.70
N ASN A 125 7.72 1.72 35.85
CA ASN A 125 6.27 1.75 35.99
C ASN A 125 5.75 3.18 36.01
N PHE A 126 4.59 3.40 35.39
CA PHE A 126 3.88 4.68 35.34
C PHE A 126 2.39 4.44 35.56
N TYR A 127 1.73 5.27 36.36
CA TYR A 127 0.29 5.14 36.63
C TYR A 127 -0.57 6.06 35.76
N ILE A 128 0.06 6.83 34.87
CA ILE A 128 -0.59 7.74 33.92
C ILE A 128 0.05 7.52 32.55
N HIS A 129 -0.76 7.31 31.51
CA HIS A 129 -0.24 6.98 30.19
C HIS A 129 0.65 8.10 29.60
N SER A 130 0.26 9.37 29.78
CA SER A 130 1.04 10.52 29.30
C SER A 130 2.46 10.56 29.90
N LYS A 131 2.64 10.09 31.14
CA LYS A 131 3.94 10.03 31.81
C LYS A 131 4.83 8.95 31.19
N LEU A 132 4.27 7.79 30.84
CA LEU A 132 4.98 6.78 30.05
C LEU A 132 5.41 7.34 28.69
N LEU A 133 4.51 8.02 27.95
CA LEU A 133 4.83 8.61 26.66
C LEU A 133 5.95 9.64 26.76
N ASN A 134 5.88 10.52 27.76
CA ASN A 134 6.91 11.54 28.00
C ASN A 134 8.26 10.92 28.40
N HIS A 135 8.24 9.87 29.22
CA HIS A 135 9.44 9.10 29.53
C HIS A 135 10.04 8.45 28.28
N PHE A 136 9.21 7.89 27.40
CA PHE A 136 9.68 7.21 26.18
C PHE A 136 10.47 8.14 25.23
N LYS A 137 10.21 9.46 25.25
CA LYS A 137 11.01 10.47 24.52
C LYS A 137 12.51 10.41 24.88
N ILE A 138 12.86 9.98 26.09
CA ILE A 138 14.27 9.78 26.49
C ILE A 138 14.88 8.65 25.66
N HIS A 139 14.17 7.53 25.50
CA HIS A 139 14.61 6.42 24.68
C HIS A 139 14.67 6.77 23.18
N GLU A 140 13.76 7.61 22.69
CA GLU A 140 13.81 8.16 21.33
C GLU A 140 15.09 8.98 21.09
N ARG A 141 15.47 9.83 22.06
CA ARG A 141 16.75 10.58 22.01
C ARG A 141 17.96 9.67 22.03
N GLU A 142 17.98 8.67 22.90
CA GLU A 142 19.07 7.69 22.96
C GLU A 142 19.18 6.89 21.66
N HIS A 143 18.07 6.46 21.08
CA HIS A 143 18.04 5.75 19.80
C HIS A 143 18.59 6.64 18.67
N THR A 144 18.18 7.90 18.61
CA THR A 144 18.72 8.88 17.66
C THR A 144 20.24 9.06 17.83
N LYS A 145 20.75 9.11 19.07
CA LYS A 145 22.20 9.17 19.34
C LYS A 145 22.93 7.93 18.83
N ARG A 146 22.33 6.74 18.97
CA ARG A 146 22.89 5.48 18.43
C ARG A 146 22.95 5.50 16.91
N LEU A 147 21.90 5.98 16.24
CA LEU A 147 21.87 6.14 14.78
C LEU A 147 22.97 7.09 14.30
N ARG A 148 23.05 8.31 14.86
CA ARG A 148 24.09 9.28 14.51
C ARG A 148 25.51 8.72 14.68
N ARG A 149 25.73 7.86 15.70
CA ARG A 149 27.02 7.20 15.92
C ARG A 149 27.31 6.12 14.89
N LEU A 150 26.29 5.45 14.36
CA LEU A 150 26.43 4.51 13.24
C LEU A 150 26.70 5.24 11.94
N ASP A 151 25.97 6.31 11.67
CA ASP A 151 26.10 7.10 10.43
C ASP A 151 27.50 7.73 10.31
N SER A 152 28.14 8.08 11.43
CA SER A 152 29.52 8.58 11.45
C SER A 152 30.61 7.50 11.40
N ALA A 153 30.25 6.22 11.55
CA ALA A 153 31.20 5.11 11.48
C ALA A 153 31.24 4.52 10.07
N THR A 154 32.43 4.21 9.59
CA THR A 154 32.63 3.60 8.27
C THR A 154 33.44 2.30 8.38
N GLY A 155 33.39 1.47 7.33
CA GLY A 155 34.19 0.25 7.20
C GLY A 155 34.01 -0.77 8.34
N SER A 156 35.11 -1.39 8.77
CA SER A 156 35.12 -2.42 9.83
C SER A 156 34.58 -1.92 11.18
N ARG A 157 34.78 -0.63 11.48
CA ARG A 157 34.25 0.03 12.67
C ARG A 157 32.72 0.07 12.66
N TYR A 158 32.11 0.37 11.52
CA TYR A 158 30.65 0.35 11.35
C TYR A 158 30.09 -1.04 11.66
N VAL A 159 30.67 -2.09 11.06
CA VAL A 159 30.19 -3.47 11.23
C VAL A 159 30.21 -3.88 12.70
N ARG A 160 31.32 -3.62 13.40
CA ARG A 160 31.47 -3.94 14.82
C ARG A 160 30.49 -3.14 15.69
N LEU A 161 30.36 -1.83 15.45
CA LEU A 161 29.45 -0.97 16.21
C LEU A 161 27.98 -1.36 15.99
N LYS A 162 27.60 -1.69 14.75
CA LYS A 162 26.26 -2.16 14.40
C LYS A 162 25.93 -3.46 15.12
N ALA A 163 26.86 -4.42 15.14
CA ALA A 163 26.69 -5.67 15.87
C ALA A 163 26.47 -5.42 17.38
N GLN A 164 27.28 -4.54 17.99
CA GLN A 164 27.14 -4.18 19.42
C GLN A 164 25.81 -3.48 19.74
N LEU A 165 25.29 -2.65 18.83
CA LEU A 165 24.06 -1.88 19.05
C LEU A 165 22.79 -2.62 18.63
N ASN A 166 22.90 -3.72 17.87
CA ASN A 166 21.79 -4.40 17.24
C ASN A 166 20.65 -4.72 18.22
N PHE A 167 20.96 -5.39 19.32
CA PHE A 167 19.96 -5.76 20.33
C PHE A 167 19.27 -4.53 20.96
N LYS A 168 20.03 -3.47 21.25
CA LYS A 168 19.48 -2.22 21.82
C LYS A 168 18.55 -1.51 20.83
N MET A 169 18.91 -1.50 19.55
CA MET A 169 18.08 -0.93 18.49
C MET A 169 16.80 -1.74 18.27
N GLU A 170 16.91 -3.07 18.24
CA GLU A 170 15.75 -3.95 18.04
C GLU A 170 14.79 -3.89 19.22
N LYS A 171 15.31 -3.87 20.45
CA LYS A 171 14.51 -3.66 21.66
C LYS A 171 13.73 -2.34 21.58
N TYR A 172 14.37 -1.23 21.19
CA TYR A 172 13.68 0.04 20.99
C TYR A 172 12.60 -0.06 19.91
N ARG A 173 12.92 -0.60 18.73
CA ARG A 173 11.97 -0.71 17.60
C ARG A 173 10.73 -1.53 17.94
N LYS A 174 10.88 -2.62 18.69
CA LYS A 174 9.75 -3.44 19.13
C LYS A 174 8.83 -2.62 20.04
N VAL A 175 9.38 -1.98 21.07
CA VAL A 175 8.58 -1.22 22.04
C VAL A 175 8.03 0.08 21.45
N ALA A 176 8.76 0.73 20.56
CA ALA A 176 8.33 1.96 19.90
C ALA A 176 7.06 1.74 19.07
N ARG A 177 6.90 0.56 18.45
CA ARG A 177 5.68 0.20 17.71
C ARG A 177 4.45 0.15 18.62
N ASP A 178 4.62 -0.32 19.84
CA ASP A 178 3.53 -0.48 20.82
C ASP A 178 3.19 0.84 21.52
N ILE A 179 4.21 1.62 21.91
CA ILE A 179 4.05 2.84 22.72
C ILE A 179 3.78 4.07 21.86
N LEU A 180 4.60 4.29 20.82
CA LEU A 180 4.36 5.39 19.90
C LEU A 180 3.26 4.93 18.97
N VAL A 181 2.01 5.31 19.29
CA VAL A 181 0.81 5.12 18.47
C VAL A 181 1.23 4.98 17.01
N PRO A 182 0.98 3.83 16.36
CA PRO A 182 1.71 3.43 15.18
C PRO A 182 1.82 4.60 14.20
N ARG A 183 3.05 5.09 13.97
CA ARG A 183 3.40 5.91 12.78
C ARG A 183 3.45 5.03 11.54
N VAL A 184 2.67 3.97 11.51
CA VAL A 184 2.36 3.31 10.25
C VAL A 184 1.29 4.24 9.68
N GLY A 185 1.76 5.27 8.96
CA GLY A 185 0.99 5.77 7.85
C GLY A 185 0.52 4.53 7.11
N TYR A 186 -0.78 4.47 6.85
CA TYR A 186 -1.32 3.40 6.05
C TYR A 186 -0.36 3.15 4.89
N GLY A 187 0.10 1.91 4.75
CA GLY A 187 1.24 1.55 3.89
C GLY A 187 0.88 1.66 2.42
N LEU A 188 0.38 2.82 2.00
CA LEU A 188 -0.16 3.12 0.68
C LEU A 188 0.90 2.79 -0.37
N ARG A 189 2.15 3.19 -0.11
CA ARG A 189 3.28 2.84 -0.97
C ARG A 189 3.42 1.32 -1.08
N GLU A 190 3.52 0.65 0.05
CA GLU A 190 3.78 -0.79 0.14
C GLU A 190 2.62 -1.60 -0.47
N GLU A 191 1.38 -1.17 -0.26
CA GLU A 191 0.18 -1.77 -0.81
C GLU A 191 0.10 -1.62 -2.33
N LEU A 192 0.37 -0.41 -2.85
CA LEU A 192 0.42 -0.17 -4.29
C LEU A 192 1.56 -0.95 -4.96
N GLN A 193 2.74 -0.97 -4.33
CA GLN A 193 3.88 -1.76 -4.81
C GLN A 193 3.55 -3.26 -4.83
N ARG A 194 2.89 -3.77 -3.78
CA ARG A 194 2.42 -5.16 -3.73
C ARG A 194 1.38 -5.48 -4.82
N ALA A 195 0.58 -4.49 -5.23
CA ALA A 195 -0.34 -4.61 -6.37
C ALA A 195 0.37 -4.45 -7.75
N GLY A 196 1.68 -4.25 -7.77
CA GLY A 196 2.48 -4.06 -8.99
C GLY A 196 2.39 -2.66 -9.59
N VAL A 197 2.04 -1.66 -8.77
CA VAL A 197 2.05 -0.24 -9.13
C VAL A 197 3.28 0.41 -8.51
N SER A 198 4.18 0.93 -9.36
CA SER A 198 5.36 1.65 -8.90
C SER A 198 4.98 3.04 -8.39
N VAL A 199 5.50 3.49 -7.23
CA VAL A 199 5.09 4.76 -6.62
C VAL A 199 6.24 5.77 -6.65
N ARG A 200 6.08 6.87 -7.40
CA ARG A 200 7.02 7.99 -7.46
C ARG A 200 6.57 9.12 -6.52
N ILE A 201 7.46 9.56 -5.65
CA ILE A 201 7.22 10.73 -4.79
C ILE A 201 7.60 11.98 -5.58
N VAL A 202 6.70 12.95 -5.61
CA VAL A 202 6.91 14.27 -6.20
C VAL A 202 6.87 15.32 -5.07
N GLY A 203 7.52 16.47 -5.28
CA GLY A 203 7.52 17.57 -4.30
C GLY A 203 6.17 18.27 -4.17
N ASP A 204 5.92 18.92 -3.03
CA ASP A 204 4.61 19.50 -2.64
C ASP A 204 4.18 20.78 -3.37
N LEU A 205 4.94 21.27 -4.36
CA LEU A 205 4.53 22.46 -5.11
C LEU A 205 3.28 22.15 -5.95
N PRO A 206 2.39 23.14 -6.19
CA PRO A 206 1.24 22.96 -7.07
C PRO A 206 1.66 22.42 -8.44
N GLU A 207 0.86 21.53 -9.02
CA GLU A 207 1.01 20.96 -10.37
C GLU A 207 2.28 20.13 -10.62
N THR A 208 3.12 19.88 -9.61
CA THR A 208 4.34 19.08 -9.80
C THR A 208 4.05 17.65 -10.20
N ALA A 209 3.04 17.02 -9.59
CA ALA A 209 2.61 15.67 -9.93
C ALA A 209 2.09 15.62 -11.37
N ASP A 210 1.26 16.60 -11.76
CA ASP A 210 0.75 16.72 -13.13
C ASP A 210 1.86 16.94 -14.15
N ARG A 211 2.85 17.77 -13.83
CA ARG A 211 4.01 18.00 -14.71
C ARG A 211 4.86 16.74 -14.83
N ALA A 212 5.21 16.09 -13.71
CA ALA A 212 6.01 14.86 -13.71
C ALA A 212 5.30 13.68 -14.39
N LEU A 213 3.97 13.65 -14.31
CA LEU A 213 3.12 12.70 -15.03
C LEU A 213 3.16 12.99 -16.53
N ARG A 214 2.91 14.24 -16.94
CA ARG A 214 2.95 14.67 -18.35
C ARG A 214 4.32 14.43 -19.00
N GLU A 215 5.40 14.81 -18.32
CA GLU A 215 6.77 14.60 -18.79
C GLU A 215 7.06 13.11 -19.03
N HIS A 216 6.65 12.23 -18.10
CA HIS A 216 6.86 10.80 -18.25
C HIS A 216 5.98 10.19 -19.34
N MET A 217 4.74 10.67 -19.52
CA MET A 217 3.88 10.25 -20.63
C MET A 217 4.56 10.57 -21.97
N VAL A 218 4.99 11.82 -22.16
CA VAL A 218 5.69 12.25 -23.38
C VAL A 218 6.95 11.42 -23.61
N GLU A 219 7.80 11.26 -22.58
CA GLU A 219 9.01 10.42 -22.67
C GLU A 219 8.70 8.97 -23.08
N THR A 220 7.61 8.39 -22.58
CA THR A 220 7.24 7.00 -22.89
C THR A 220 6.68 6.83 -24.30
N MET A 221 5.96 7.84 -24.82
CA MET A 221 5.45 7.86 -26.18
C MET A 221 6.58 8.09 -27.19
N ASP A 222 7.47 9.05 -26.93
CA ASP A 222 8.56 9.43 -27.83
C ASP A 222 9.64 8.34 -27.94
N ARG A 223 9.96 7.66 -26.83
CA ARG A 223 11.03 6.64 -26.81
C ARG A 223 10.56 5.24 -27.21
N GLY A 224 9.31 5.08 -27.64
CA GLY A 224 8.77 3.77 -28.01
C GLY A 224 8.84 2.74 -26.88
N ARG A 225 8.88 3.15 -25.60
CA ARG A 225 8.94 2.20 -24.47
C ARG A 225 7.68 1.36 -24.30
N LEU A 226 6.64 1.71 -25.05
CA LEU A 226 5.40 0.96 -25.23
C LEU A 226 5.47 0.03 -26.47
N GLY A 227 6.63 -0.16 -27.11
CA GLY A 227 6.73 -0.96 -28.33
C GLY A 227 8.05 -1.71 -28.45
N ALA A 228 8.00 -3.01 -28.20
CA ALA A 228 8.69 -4.08 -28.92
C ALA A 228 7.82 -5.34 -28.82
#